data_AF-A0A4J1V7M8-F1
#
_entry.id   AF-A0A4J1V7M8-F1
#
_cell.length_a   1.000
_cell.length_b   1.000
_cell.length_c   1.000
_cell.angle_alpha   90.00
_cell.angle_beta   90.00
_cell.angle_gamma   90.00
#
_symmetry.space_group_name_H-M   'P 1'
#
loop_
_entity.id
_entity.type
_entity.pdbx_description
1 polymer ?
#
loop_
_entity_poly.entity_id
_entity_poly.type
_entity_poly.pdbx_seq_one_letter_code
_entity_poly.pdbx_strand_id
1 'polypeptide(L)'
;MVLQRNEINEKDTWDLSTIYPTDQAWEEALKDLTEQLETVAQYEGHLLDSADNLLEITEFSLEMERQMEKLYVYAHMKNDQDTREAKYQEYYAKAMTLYSQLDQAFSFYEPEFMEISEKQYADFLEAQPKLQVYQHYFDKLLQGKDHVLSQREKELLAGAGEIFGSASETFAILDNADIVFPYVLDDDGKEVQLSHGTYTRLMESKKREVRRGAYQALYATYEQFQHTYAKTLQTNVKVQNYRAKVRNYKSARHAALAANFVPESVYDNLVAAVRKHLPLLHRYLELRSKILGISDLKMYDVYTPLSSVEYSFTYQEALKKAEDTLAVLGEDYLSRVKRAFSERWIDVYENQGKRSGAYSGGSYDTNAFMLLNWQDNLDNLFTLVHETGHSMHSSYTRETQPYVYGDYSIFLAEIASTTNENILTEKLLEEVEDDATRFAILNNFLDGFRGTVFRQTQFAEFEHAIHQADQNGEVLTSDFLNKLYADLNQEYYGLSKEDNPEIQYEWARIPHFYYNYYVYQYSTGFAAASALAEKIVHGSQEDRDRYIDYLKAGKSDYPLNVMRKAGVDMEKEDYLNDAFAVFERRLNEFEALVEKLGLA
;
A
#
# COMPACT_ATOMS: atom_id res chain seq x y z
N MET A 1 12.14 -8.29 28.64
CA MET A 1 13.15 -7.35 28.10
C MET A 1 13.19 -7.57 26.60
N VAL A 2 13.17 -6.51 25.81
CA VAL A 2 13.33 -6.61 24.35
C VAL A 2 14.77 -7.04 24.06
N LEU A 3 14.95 -8.03 23.17
CA LEU A 3 16.28 -8.56 22.80
C LEU A 3 17.07 -7.52 22.00
N GLN A 4 18.39 -7.55 22.10
CA GLN A 4 19.30 -6.85 21.18
C GLN A 4 19.45 -7.64 19.87
N ARG A 5 19.85 -6.96 18.80
CA ARG A 5 20.01 -7.62 17.47
C ARG A 5 20.96 -8.82 17.50
N ASN A 6 22.04 -8.75 18.26
CA ASN A 6 23.03 -9.82 18.40
C ASN A 6 22.58 -10.98 19.32
N GLU A 7 21.41 -10.87 19.96
CA GLU A 7 20.82 -11.91 20.79
C GLU A 7 19.78 -12.75 20.02
N ILE A 8 19.37 -12.32 18.82
CA ILE A 8 18.47 -13.08 17.94
C ILE A 8 19.22 -14.27 17.35
N ASN A 9 18.63 -15.47 17.38
CA ASN A 9 19.26 -16.63 16.77
C ASN A 9 19.39 -16.42 15.27
N GLU A 10 20.53 -16.80 14.70
CA GLU A 10 20.79 -16.61 13.26
C GLU A 10 19.71 -17.23 12.36
N LYS A 11 19.16 -18.39 12.72
CA LYS A 11 18.08 -19.06 11.99
C LYS A 11 16.77 -18.25 11.90
N ASP A 12 16.58 -17.29 12.81
CA ASP A 12 15.40 -16.43 12.90
C ASP A 12 15.67 -15.04 12.27
N THR A 13 16.81 -14.89 11.60
CA THR A 13 17.21 -13.70 10.83
C THR A 13 17.32 -14.05 9.34
N TRP A 14 17.08 -13.07 8.47
CA TRP A 14 17.30 -13.23 7.04
C TRP A 14 18.80 -13.40 6.67
N ASP A 15 19.09 -13.98 5.52
CA ASP A 15 20.46 -14.13 5.01
C ASP A 15 20.78 -13.12 3.90
N LEU A 16 21.18 -11.91 4.30
CA LEU A 16 21.61 -10.86 3.35
C LEU A 16 22.97 -11.12 2.71
N SER A 17 23.71 -12.17 3.13
CA SER A 17 24.97 -12.54 2.47
C SER A 17 24.76 -13.04 1.04
N THR A 18 23.53 -13.44 0.71
CA THR A 18 23.10 -13.80 -0.64
C THR A 18 23.01 -12.60 -1.60
N ILE A 19 22.94 -11.36 -1.07
CA ILE A 19 22.99 -10.14 -1.88
C ILE A 19 24.45 -9.72 -2.10
N TYR A 20 25.18 -9.49 -1.00
CA TYR A 20 26.62 -9.28 -0.97
C TYR A 20 27.22 -10.15 0.13
N PRO A 21 28.22 -11.00 -0.18
CA PRO A 21 28.78 -11.95 0.78
C PRO A 21 29.47 -11.26 1.96
N THR A 22 29.94 -10.03 1.76
CA THR A 22 30.59 -9.21 2.79
C THR A 22 30.27 -7.73 2.57
N ASP A 23 30.40 -6.95 3.64
CA ASP A 23 30.35 -5.49 3.57
C ASP A 23 31.41 -4.92 2.61
N GLN A 24 32.59 -5.56 2.52
CA GLN A 24 33.65 -5.19 1.57
C GLN A 24 33.20 -5.34 0.11
N ALA A 25 32.47 -6.42 -0.23
CA ALA A 25 31.95 -6.62 -1.57
C ALA A 25 30.90 -5.55 -1.95
N TRP A 26 30.12 -5.08 -0.97
CA TRP A 26 29.21 -3.95 -1.17
C TRP A 26 29.97 -2.64 -1.40
N GLU A 27 31.02 -2.37 -0.62
CA GLU A 27 31.85 -1.17 -0.79
C GLU A 27 32.56 -1.13 -2.15
N GLU A 28 33.03 -2.28 -2.63
CA GLU A 28 33.62 -2.43 -3.98
C GLU A 28 32.58 -2.14 -5.07
N ALA A 29 31.39 -2.75 -4.97
CA ALA A 29 30.31 -2.50 -5.94
C ALA A 29 29.83 -1.03 -5.93
N LEU A 30 29.77 -0.39 -4.75
CA LEU A 30 29.44 1.04 -4.63
C LEU A 30 30.47 1.89 -5.38
N LYS A 31 31.76 1.58 -5.20
CA LYS A 31 32.85 2.28 -5.87
C LYS A 31 32.77 2.08 -7.38
N ASP A 32 32.61 0.85 -7.85
CA ASP A 32 32.55 0.52 -9.28
C ASP A 32 31.38 1.22 -9.99
N LEU A 33 30.20 1.26 -9.35
CA LEU A 33 29.04 1.97 -9.90
C LEU A 33 29.24 3.48 -9.91
N THR A 34 29.90 4.03 -8.88
CA THR A 34 30.26 5.46 -8.82
C THR A 34 31.22 5.84 -9.94
N GLU A 35 32.20 4.98 -10.27
CA GLU A 35 33.12 5.22 -11.40
C GLU A 35 32.40 5.10 -12.75
N GLN A 36 31.49 4.14 -12.91
CA GLN A 36 30.67 4.01 -14.12
C GLN A 36 29.78 5.24 -14.34
N LEU A 37 29.23 5.83 -13.27
CA LEU A 37 28.39 7.01 -13.34
C LEU A 37 29.09 8.21 -14.02
N GLU A 38 30.41 8.34 -13.87
CA GLU A 38 31.19 9.41 -14.53
C GLU A 38 31.13 9.31 -16.07
N THR A 39 30.80 8.14 -16.61
CA THR A 39 30.71 7.92 -18.05
C THR A 39 29.36 8.31 -18.64
N VAL A 40 28.30 8.48 -17.82
CA VAL A 40 26.94 8.77 -18.30
C VAL A 40 26.87 10.07 -19.11
N ALA A 41 27.67 11.08 -18.75
CA ALA A 41 27.69 12.37 -19.44
C ALA A 41 28.07 12.29 -20.94
N GLN A 42 28.68 11.18 -21.39
CA GLN A 42 28.98 10.98 -22.82
C GLN A 42 27.74 10.66 -23.67
N TYR A 43 26.63 10.25 -23.04
CA TYR A 43 25.40 9.84 -23.70
C TYR A 43 24.37 10.98 -23.83
N GLU A 44 24.52 12.05 -23.06
CA GLU A 44 23.67 13.23 -23.13
C GLU A 44 23.77 13.88 -24.53
N GLY A 45 22.61 14.13 -25.15
CA GLY A 45 22.44 14.68 -26.49
C GLY A 45 22.53 13.66 -27.62
N HIS A 46 22.73 12.38 -27.30
CA HIS A 46 23.00 11.32 -28.28
C HIS A 46 21.95 10.20 -28.30
N LEU A 47 20.88 10.30 -27.49
CA LEU A 47 19.88 9.24 -27.35
C LEU A 47 19.20 8.87 -28.67
N LEU A 48 18.93 9.88 -29.51
CA LEU A 48 18.17 9.73 -30.76
C LEU A 48 19.04 9.80 -32.03
N ASP A 49 20.37 9.73 -31.90
CA ASP A 49 21.28 9.78 -33.06
C ASP A 49 21.10 8.59 -34.01
N SER A 50 20.79 7.42 -33.46
CA SER A 50 20.49 6.20 -34.23
C SER A 50 19.69 5.19 -33.39
N ALA A 51 19.16 4.15 -34.05
CA ALA A 51 18.50 3.05 -33.36
C ALA A 51 19.46 2.26 -32.44
N ASP A 52 20.75 2.19 -32.80
CA ASP A 52 21.78 1.54 -31.98
C ASP A 52 22.10 2.38 -30.74
N ASN A 53 22.17 3.71 -30.86
CA ASN A 53 22.33 4.61 -29.71
C ASN A 53 21.17 4.49 -28.73
N LEU A 54 19.92 4.50 -29.22
CA LEU A 54 18.75 4.33 -28.36
C LEU A 54 18.82 3.00 -27.60
N LEU A 55 19.20 1.91 -28.27
CA LEU A 55 19.34 0.61 -27.62
C LEU A 55 20.45 0.62 -26.57
N GLU A 56 21.66 1.04 -26.94
CA GLU A 56 22.84 1.03 -26.06
C GLU A 56 22.60 1.85 -24.79
N ILE A 57 22.07 3.08 -24.93
CA ILE A 57 21.84 3.97 -23.80
C ILE A 57 20.72 3.45 -22.91
N THR A 58 19.67 2.85 -23.48
CA THR A 58 18.59 2.21 -22.71
C THR A 58 19.10 1.02 -21.93
N GLU A 59 19.85 0.12 -22.57
CA GLU A 59 20.45 -1.05 -21.91
C GLU A 59 21.42 -0.62 -20.80
N PHE A 60 22.23 0.41 -21.04
CA PHE A 60 23.17 0.94 -20.06
C PHE A 60 22.46 1.59 -18.85
N SER A 61 21.44 2.42 -19.08
CA SER A 61 20.62 3.01 -18.01
C SER A 61 20.02 1.93 -17.12
N LEU A 62 19.37 0.95 -17.75
CA LEU A 62 18.70 -0.15 -17.04
C LEU A 62 19.70 -1.02 -16.25
N GLU A 63 20.89 -1.28 -16.78
CA GLU A 63 21.90 -2.04 -16.04
C GLU A 63 22.45 -1.26 -14.85
N MET A 64 22.66 0.05 -14.98
CA MET A 64 23.06 0.89 -13.85
C MET A 64 21.98 0.96 -12.77
N GLU A 65 20.71 1.09 -13.16
CA GLU A 65 19.57 1.05 -12.23
C GLU A 65 19.50 -0.29 -11.48
N ARG A 66 19.65 -1.41 -12.20
CA ARG A 66 19.66 -2.76 -11.60
C ARG A 66 20.76 -2.94 -10.55
N GLN A 67 21.97 -2.45 -10.85
CA GLN A 67 23.09 -2.48 -9.90
C GLN A 67 22.84 -1.56 -8.69
N MET A 68 22.28 -0.38 -8.93
CA MET A 68 21.93 0.58 -7.88
C MET A 68 20.87 0.00 -6.94
N GLU A 69 19.81 -0.61 -7.46
CA GLU A 69 18.78 -1.26 -6.64
C GLU A 69 19.39 -2.32 -5.71
N LYS A 70 20.30 -3.15 -6.22
CA LYS A 70 20.97 -4.17 -5.42
C LYS A 70 21.81 -3.56 -4.28
N LEU A 71 22.54 -2.48 -4.55
CA LEU A 71 23.28 -1.73 -3.52
C LEU A 71 22.35 -1.14 -2.47
N TYR A 72 21.26 -0.51 -2.92
CA TYR A 72 20.25 0.10 -2.06
C TYR A 72 19.63 -0.94 -1.13
N VAL A 73 19.13 -2.04 -1.67
CA VAL A 73 18.44 -3.09 -0.91
C VAL A 73 19.33 -3.67 0.19
N TYR A 74 20.61 -3.96 -0.09
CA TYR A 74 21.51 -4.46 0.94
C TYR A 74 21.67 -3.47 2.09
N ALA A 75 21.93 -2.20 1.77
CA ALA A 75 22.16 -1.15 2.77
C ALA A 75 20.90 -0.83 3.57
N HIS A 76 19.77 -0.72 2.88
CA HIS A 76 18.44 -0.48 3.45
C HIS A 76 18.06 -1.59 4.44
N MET A 77 18.13 -2.84 4.00
CA MET A 77 17.76 -3.97 4.85
C MET A 77 18.74 -4.17 6.00
N LYS A 78 20.05 -3.95 5.82
CA LYS A 78 21.02 -3.94 6.92
C LYS A 78 20.68 -2.89 7.98
N ASN A 79 20.30 -1.68 7.55
CA ASN A 79 19.89 -0.61 8.45
C ASN A 79 18.60 -0.95 9.20
N ASP A 80 17.63 -1.61 8.56
CA ASP A 80 16.36 -1.98 9.18
C ASP A 80 16.48 -3.05 10.28
N GLN A 81 17.58 -3.83 10.31
CA GLN A 81 17.88 -4.80 11.37
C GLN A 81 18.11 -4.15 12.74
N ASP A 82 18.80 -3.01 12.73
CA ASP A 82 19.02 -2.15 13.89
C ASP A 82 19.36 -0.74 13.41
N THR A 83 18.37 0.15 13.43
CA THR A 83 18.46 1.53 12.93
C THR A 83 19.36 2.42 13.81
N ARG A 84 20.02 1.88 14.83
CA ARG A 84 21.00 2.58 15.68
C ARG A 84 22.43 2.32 15.22
N GLU A 85 22.66 1.32 14.38
CA GLU A 85 23.99 0.93 13.91
C GLU A 85 24.53 1.95 12.90
N ALA A 86 25.43 2.83 13.38
CA ALA A 86 25.97 3.95 12.60
C ALA A 86 26.58 3.52 11.25
N LYS A 87 27.20 2.33 11.21
CA LYS A 87 27.76 1.77 9.97
C LYS A 87 26.70 1.60 8.88
N TYR A 88 25.55 1.05 9.24
CA TYR A 88 24.49 0.75 8.26
C TYR A 88 23.61 1.97 7.96
N GLN A 89 23.51 2.92 8.88
CA GLN A 89 23.01 4.27 8.58
C GLN A 89 23.87 4.95 7.50
N GLU A 90 25.20 4.87 7.61
CA GLU A 90 26.13 5.42 6.62
C GLU A 90 25.99 4.73 5.26
N TYR A 91 25.88 3.39 5.22
CA TYR A 91 25.69 2.65 3.98
C TYR A 91 24.39 3.05 3.28
N TYR A 92 23.30 3.16 4.04
CA TYR A 92 22.01 3.58 3.51
C TYR A 92 22.08 5.01 2.96
N ALA A 93 22.70 5.95 3.67
CA ALA A 93 22.89 7.31 3.20
C ALA A 93 23.76 7.40 1.93
N LYS A 94 24.82 6.60 1.84
CA LYS A 94 25.67 6.49 0.64
C LYS A 94 24.88 5.96 -0.56
N ALA A 95 24.10 4.89 -0.38
CA ALA A 95 23.25 4.34 -1.43
C ALA A 95 22.21 5.36 -1.91
N MET A 96 21.53 6.06 -0.99
CA MET A 96 20.58 7.12 -1.34
C MET A 96 21.23 8.29 -2.09
N THR A 97 22.45 8.66 -1.70
CA THR A 97 23.22 9.71 -2.40
C THR A 97 23.53 9.28 -3.83
N LEU A 98 24.04 8.06 -4.03
CA LEU A 98 24.36 7.54 -5.36
C LEU A 98 23.10 7.38 -6.22
N TYR A 99 21.99 6.92 -5.64
CA TYR A 99 20.69 6.86 -6.31
C TYR A 99 20.28 8.24 -6.85
N SER A 100 20.36 9.30 -6.01
CA SER A 100 20.06 10.67 -6.44
C SER A 100 21.01 11.17 -7.54
N GLN A 101 22.28 10.76 -7.52
CA GLN A 101 23.25 11.13 -8.55
C GLN A 101 22.99 10.40 -9.87
N LEU A 102 22.57 9.13 -9.81
CA LEU A 102 22.16 8.34 -10.96
C LEU A 102 20.93 8.94 -11.63
N ASP A 103 19.87 9.24 -10.87
CA ASP A 103 18.67 9.93 -11.34
C ASP A 103 19.01 11.26 -12.02
N GLN A 104 19.94 12.02 -11.44
CA GLN A 104 20.39 13.29 -12.02
C GLN A 104 21.15 13.06 -13.33
N ALA A 105 22.04 12.08 -13.38
CA ALA A 105 22.87 11.80 -14.55
C ALA A 105 22.03 11.34 -15.76
N PHE A 106 20.96 10.57 -15.55
CA PHE A 106 20.04 10.13 -16.61
C PHE A 106 18.86 11.08 -16.82
N SER A 107 18.81 12.25 -16.17
CA SER A 107 17.68 13.19 -16.29
C SER A 107 17.46 13.74 -17.71
N PHE A 108 18.44 13.58 -18.61
CA PHE A 108 18.32 13.90 -20.03
C PHE A 108 17.48 12.89 -20.82
N TYR A 109 17.38 11.64 -20.35
CA TYR A 109 16.85 10.52 -21.12
C TYR A 109 15.40 10.75 -21.56
N GLU A 110 14.49 11.02 -20.62
CA GLU A 110 13.08 11.26 -20.95
C GLU A 110 12.90 12.51 -21.82
N PRO A 111 13.47 13.69 -21.50
CA PRO A 111 13.41 14.86 -22.38
C PRO A 111 13.87 14.60 -23.82
N GLU A 112 15.02 13.95 -24.01
CA GLU A 112 15.52 13.63 -25.35
C GLU A 112 14.62 12.65 -26.06
N PHE A 113 14.16 11.60 -25.37
CA PHE A 113 13.26 10.62 -25.96
C PHE A 113 11.96 11.26 -26.44
N MET A 114 11.44 12.26 -25.72
CA MET A 114 10.21 12.97 -26.11
C MET A 114 10.33 13.76 -27.41
N GLU A 115 11.55 14.08 -27.87
CA GLU A 115 11.79 14.73 -29.16
C GLU A 115 11.60 13.80 -30.35
N ILE A 116 11.50 12.48 -30.12
CA ILE A 116 11.32 11.48 -31.18
C ILE A 116 10.02 11.74 -31.95
N SER A 117 10.10 11.70 -33.28
CA SER A 117 8.91 11.72 -34.14
C SER A 117 8.32 10.32 -34.29
N GLU A 118 7.02 10.22 -34.53
CA GLU A 118 6.35 8.92 -34.79
C GLU A 118 7.05 8.13 -35.90
N LYS A 119 7.48 8.82 -36.97
CA LYS A 119 8.21 8.21 -38.07
C LYS A 119 9.59 7.69 -37.63
N GLN A 120 10.37 8.49 -36.91
CA GLN A 120 11.69 8.06 -36.43
C GLN A 120 11.59 6.88 -35.46
N TYR A 121 10.59 6.89 -34.58
CA TYR A 121 10.35 5.77 -33.67
C TYR A 121 10.04 4.47 -34.42
N ALA A 122 9.14 4.53 -35.41
CA ALA A 122 8.84 3.38 -36.26
C ALA A 122 10.08 2.89 -37.04
N ASP A 123 10.84 3.82 -37.63
CA ASP A 123 12.08 3.51 -38.36
C ASP A 123 13.12 2.84 -37.43
N PHE A 124 13.23 3.28 -36.16
CA PHE A 124 14.17 2.71 -35.18
C PHE A 124 13.78 1.28 -34.77
N LEU A 125 12.50 1.03 -34.49
CA LEU A 125 11.99 -0.31 -34.17
C LEU A 125 12.18 -1.31 -35.32
N GLU A 126 12.11 -0.85 -36.57
CA GLU A 126 12.38 -1.69 -37.75
C GLU A 126 13.89 -1.95 -37.93
N ALA A 127 14.72 -0.92 -37.79
CA ALA A 127 16.16 -1.01 -38.00
C ALA A 127 16.89 -1.83 -36.92
N GLN A 128 16.41 -1.78 -35.67
CA GLN A 128 16.99 -2.50 -34.54
C GLN A 128 15.93 -3.35 -33.83
N PRO A 129 15.72 -4.61 -34.26
CA PRO A 129 14.69 -5.49 -33.70
C PRO A 129 14.80 -5.75 -32.18
N LYS A 130 15.98 -5.58 -31.58
CA LYS A 130 16.14 -5.68 -30.12
C LYS A 130 15.34 -4.63 -29.35
N LEU A 131 15.07 -3.47 -29.95
CA LEU A 131 14.24 -2.43 -29.33
C LEU A 131 12.80 -2.87 -29.07
N GLN A 132 12.32 -3.93 -29.75
CA GLN A 132 10.96 -4.46 -29.55
C GLN A 132 10.72 -4.93 -28.12
N VAL A 133 11.76 -5.39 -27.42
CA VAL A 133 11.66 -5.76 -25.99
C VAL A 133 11.28 -4.54 -25.15
N TYR A 134 11.71 -3.34 -25.51
CA TYR A 134 11.47 -2.08 -24.79
C TYR A 134 10.27 -1.30 -25.33
N GLN A 135 9.51 -1.84 -26.29
CA GLN A 135 8.41 -1.12 -26.92
C GLN A 135 7.38 -0.64 -25.90
N HIS A 136 6.95 -1.50 -24.97
CA HIS A 136 5.98 -1.11 -23.93
C HIS A 136 6.54 -0.01 -23.00
N TYR A 137 7.83 -0.08 -22.65
CA TYR A 137 8.51 0.97 -21.89
C TYR A 137 8.46 2.31 -22.61
N PHE A 138 8.79 2.34 -23.90
CA PHE A 138 8.73 3.54 -24.74
C PHE A 138 7.31 4.07 -24.95
N ASP A 139 6.34 3.19 -25.23
CA ASP A 139 4.95 3.56 -25.44
C ASP A 139 4.37 4.26 -24.19
N LYS A 140 4.74 3.79 -22.99
CA LYS A 140 4.38 4.44 -21.73
C LYS A 140 4.96 5.85 -21.59
N LEU A 141 6.22 6.05 -21.98
CA LEU A 141 6.81 7.39 -22.01
C LEU A 141 6.03 8.29 -22.97
N LEU A 142 5.76 7.83 -24.19
CA LEU A 142 5.06 8.62 -25.21
C LEU A 142 3.62 9.01 -24.83
N GLN A 143 2.92 8.22 -24.01
CA GLN A 143 1.60 8.61 -23.50
C GLN A 143 1.64 9.88 -22.65
N GLY A 144 2.78 10.18 -22.01
CA GLY A 144 2.98 11.41 -21.26
C GLY A 144 3.21 12.65 -22.12
N LYS A 145 3.43 12.50 -23.44
CA LYS A 145 3.97 13.55 -24.33
C LYS A 145 3.14 14.85 -24.32
N ASP A 146 1.81 14.75 -24.33
CA ASP A 146 0.90 15.92 -24.29
C ASP A 146 0.90 16.64 -22.92
N HIS A 147 1.50 16.03 -21.91
CA HIS A 147 1.59 16.50 -20.52
C HIS A 147 3.03 16.91 -20.13
N VAL A 148 3.96 16.83 -21.09
CA VAL A 148 5.35 17.30 -20.94
C VAL A 148 5.38 18.81 -21.10
N LEU A 149 6.04 19.47 -20.16
CA LEU A 149 6.23 20.93 -20.18
C LEU A 149 7.50 21.31 -20.94
N SER A 150 7.60 22.57 -21.34
CA SER A 150 8.88 23.10 -21.83
C SER A 150 9.97 23.01 -20.76
N GLN A 151 11.25 22.98 -21.18
CA GLN A 151 12.37 22.91 -20.24
C GLN A 151 12.31 24.00 -19.16
N ARG A 152 11.97 25.23 -19.56
CA ARG A 152 11.83 26.35 -18.62
C ARG A 152 10.73 26.13 -17.60
N GLU A 153 9.58 25.59 -18.01
CA GLU A 153 8.46 25.29 -17.11
C GLU A 153 8.81 24.13 -16.17
N LYS A 154 9.51 23.09 -16.66
CA LYS A 154 10.02 22.00 -15.82
C LYS A 154 10.97 22.53 -14.74
N GLU A 155 11.95 23.35 -15.10
CA GLU A 155 12.88 23.97 -14.15
C GLU A 155 12.16 24.80 -13.08
N LEU A 156 11.15 25.59 -13.48
CA LEU A 156 10.37 26.40 -12.56
C LEU A 156 9.56 25.54 -11.59
N LEU A 157 8.92 24.46 -12.06
CA LEU A 157 8.17 23.54 -11.19
C LEU A 157 9.09 22.72 -10.28
N ALA A 158 10.22 22.25 -10.80
CA ALA A 158 11.21 21.49 -10.03
C ALA A 158 11.84 22.37 -8.94
N GLY A 159 12.24 23.60 -9.27
CA GLY A 159 12.78 24.58 -8.31
C GLY A 159 11.75 25.05 -7.27
N ALA A 160 10.44 24.90 -7.55
CA ALA A 160 9.37 25.12 -6.59
C ALA A 160 8.98 23.86 -5.80
N GLY A 161 9.68 22.74 -5.98
CA GLY A 161 9.37 21.44 -5.38
C GLY A 161 9.26 21.50 -3.85
N GLU A 162 10.24 22.09 -3.18
CA GLU A 162 10.26 22.29 -1.72
C GLU A 162 9.07 23.14 -1.25
N ILE A 163 8.79 24.24 -1.96
CA ILE A 163 7.63 25.11 -1.66
C ILE A 163 6.32 24.32 -1.78
N PHE A 164 6.20 23.49 -2.83
CA PHE A 164 5.03 22.65 -3.06
C PHE A 164 4.89 21.51 -2.06
N GLY A 165 5.99 20.98 -1.52
CA GLY A 165 6.00 19.93 -0.49
C GLY A 165 5.76 20.44 0.95
N SER A 166 6.05 21.71 1.21
CA SER A 166 6.04 22.32 2.55
C SER A 166 4.77 22.09 3.36
N ALA A 167 3.60 22.00 2.73
CA ALA A 167 2.33 21.77 3.41
C ALA A 167 2.25 20.37 4.05
N SER A 168 2.73 19.34 3.34
CA SER A 168 2.79 17.96 3.85
C SER A 168 3.85 17.82 4.95
N GLU A 169 4.99 18.47 4.78
CA GLU A 169 6.05 18.49 5.80
C GLU A 169 5.58 19.18 7.09
N THR A 170 4.91 20.33 6.95
CA THR A 170 4.34 21.07 8.08
C THR A 170 3.31 20.22 8.81
N PHE A 171 2.43 19.54 8.08
CA PHE A 171 1.49 18.57 8.67
C PHE A 171 2.23 17.48 9.43
N ALA A 172 3.24 16.85 8.83
CA ALA A 172 3.97 15.75 9.44
C ALA A 172 4.72 16.17 10.72
N ILE A 173 5.34 17.36 10.73
CA ILE A 173 6.03 17.91 11.91
C ILE A 173 5.01 18.21 13.01
N LEU A 174 3.92 18.91 12.67
CA LEU A 174 2.88 19.25 13.65
C LEU A 174 2.27 18.00 14.27
N ASP A 175 1.85 17.04 13.44
CA ASP A 175 1.07 15.88 13.86
C ASP A 175 1.89 14.81 14.59
N ASN A 176 3.17 14.65 14.24
CA ASN A 176 4.00 13.58 14.80
C ASN A 176 5.02 14.04 15.85
N ALA A 177 5.42 15.32 15.84
CA ALA A 177 6.50 15.81 16.70
C ALA A 177 6.03 16.87 17.72
N ASP A 178 5.28 17.88 17.26
CA ASP A 178 4.98 19.05 18.10
C ASP A 178 3.73 18.88 18.97
N ILE A 179 2.70 18.17 18.46
CA ILE A 179 1.47 17.94 19.21
C ILE A 179 1.74 17.02 20.40
N VAL A 180 1.30 17.50 21.57
CA VAL A 180 1.27 16.72 22.80
C VAL A 180 -0.19 16.43 23.13
N PHE A 181 -0.58 15.17 22.96
CA PHE A 181 -1.92 14.73 23.36
C PHE A 181 -2.04 14.64 24.89
N PRO A 182 -3.25 14.81 25.44
CA PRO A 182 -3.47 14.81 26.88
C PRO A 182 -3.32 13.41 27.50
N TYR A 183 -3.27 13.36 28.83
CA TYR A 183 -3.34 12.11 29.57
C TYR A 183 -4.78 11.59 29.64
N VAL A 184 -4.92 10.28 29.52
CA VAL A 184 -6.20 9.56 29.63
C VAL A 184 -6.03 8.34 30.55
N LEU A 185 -7.14 7.77 31.00
CA LEU A 185 -7.10 6.55 31.83
C LEU A 185 -7.05 5.31 30.94
N ASP A 186 -6.16 4.37 31.26
CA ASP A 186 -6.13 3.04 30.65
C ASP A 186 -7.10 2.06 31.34
N ASP A 187 -7.03 0.78 30.94
CA ASP A 187 -7.84 -0.28 31.53
C ASP A 187 -7.54 -0.54 33.01
N ASP A 188 -6.36 -0.18 33.52
CA ASP A 188 -6.03 -0.29 34.95
C ASP A 188 -6.44 0.95 35.74
N GLY A 189 -6.99 1.97 35.08
CA GLY A 189 -7.26 3.27 35.69
C GLY A 189 -5.99 4.09 35.94
N LYS A 190 -4.88 3.78 35.26
CA LYS A 190 -3.64 4.55 35.32
C LYS A 190 -3.68 5.66 34.27
N GLU A 191 -3.14 6.82 34.62
CA GLU A 191 -2.92 7.88 33.64
C GLU A 191 -1.81 7.47 32.68
N VAL A 192 -2.17 7.39 31.41
CA VAL A 192 -1.24 7.16 30.30
C VAL A 192 -1.31 8.35 29.36
N GLN A 193 -0.15 8.78 28.86
CA GLN A 193 -0.13 9.83 27.84
C GLN A 193 -0.65 9.27 26.52
N LEU A 194 -1.62 9.96 25.93
CA LEU A 194 -2.10 9.59 24.63
C LEU A 194 -1.01 9.85 23.57
N SER A 195 -0.91 8.96 22.60
CA SER A 195 -0.08 9.06 21.41
C SER A 195 -0.79 8.31 20.29
N HIS A 196 -0.33 8.44 19.05
CA HIS A 196 -0.89 7.66 17.94
C HIS A 196 -0.89 6.15 18.22
N GLY A 197 0.18 5.63 18.80
CA GLY A 197 0.30 4.21 19.16
C GLY A 197 -0.57 3.80 20.35
N THR A 198 -0.63 4.60 21.42
CA THR A 198 -1.48 4.26 22.57
C THR A 198 -2.96 4.43 22.25
N TYR A 199 -3.33 5.37 21.38
CA TYR A 199 -4.69 5.58 20.91
C TYR A 199 -5.28 4.31 20.30
N THR A 200 -4.60 3.67 19.34
CA THR A 200 -5.08 2.44 18.69
C THR A 200 -5.42 1.37 19.73
N ARG A 201 -4.50 1.10 20.67
CA ARG A 201 -4.72 0.14 21.76
C ARG A 201 -5.89 0.52 22.65
N LEU A 202 -6.04 1.79 23.01
CA LEU A 202 -7.12 2.25 23.89
C LEU A 202 -8.49 2.20 23.20
N MET A 203 -8.56 2.39 21.88
CA MET A 203 -9.79 2.24 21.10
C MET A 203 -10.29 0.80 21.03
N GLU A 204 -9.42 -0.18 21.23
CA GLU A 204 -9.77 -1.60 21.30
C GLU A 204 -10.20 -2.05 22.71
N SER A 205 -10.00 -1.20 23.74
CA SER A 205 -10.36 -1.51 25.13
C SER A 205 -11.79 -2.04 25.23
N LYS A 206 -11.98 -3.07 26.06
CA LYS A 206 -13.30 -3.59 26.41
C LYS A 206 -14.10 -2.60 27.27
N LYS A 207 -13.46 -1.61 27.89
CA LYS A 207 -14.10 -0.57 28.71
C LYS A 207 -14.49 0.62 27.85
N ARG A 208 -15.80 0.81 27.65
CA ARG A 208 -16.36 1.92 26.85
C ARG A 208 -15.87 3.31 27.30
N GLU A 209 -15.70 3.49 28.60
CA GLU A 209 -15.20 4.74 29.18
C GLU A 209 -13.75 5.07 28.77
N VAL A 210 -12.89 4.05 28.65
CA VAL A 210 -11.52 4.20 28.17
C VAL A 210 -11.52 4.62 26.70
N ARG A 211 -12.32 3.93 25.86
CA ARG A 211 -12.47 4.28 24.44
C ARG A 211 -12.99 5.70 24.25
N ARG A 212 -14.07 6.06 24.98
CA ARG A 212 -14.65 7.41 24.94
C ARG A 212 -13.64 8.46 25.36
N GLY A 213 -12.94 8.26 26.47
CA GLY A 213 -11.93 9.18 26.97
C GLY A 213 -10.79 9.40 25.97
N ALA A 214 -10.26 8.32 25.39
CA ALA A 214 -9.21 8.39 24.36
C ALA A 214 -9.69 9.09 23.08
N TYR A 215 -10.90 8.77 22.62
CA TYR A 215 -11.51 9.36 21.42
C TYR A 215 -11.71 10.88 21.56
N GLN A 216 -12.36 11.31 22.64
CA GLN A 216 -12.63 12.73 22.89
C GLN A 216 -11.34 13.52 23.13
N ALA A 217 -10.39 12.94 23.87
CA ALA A 217 -9.08 13.53 24.09
C ALA A 217 -8.32 13.78 22.78
N LEU A 218 -8.29 12.78 21.89
CA LEU A 218 -7.63 12.91 20.60
C LEU A 218 -8.28 14.03 19.77
N TYR A 219 -9.61 13.99 19.63
CA TYR A 219 -10.32 14.91 18.75
C TYR A 219 -10.44 16.32 19.29
N ALA A 220 -10.39 16.54 20.60
CA ALA A 220 -10.25 17.88 21.18
C ALA A 220 -8.95 18.56 20.72
N THR A 221 -7.85 17.80 20.58
CA THR A 221 -6.60 18.32 20.04
C THR A 221 -6.73 18.67 18.55
N TYR A 222 -7.34 17.80 17.74
CA TYR A 222 -7.58 18.11 16.32
C TYR A 222 -8.53 19.29 16.11
N GLU A 223 -9.57 19.42 16.94
CA GLU A 223 -10.46 20.58 16.97
C GLU A 223 -9.67 21.86 17.28
N GLN A 224 -8.79 21.83 18.28
CA GLN A 224 -7.96 22.98 18.67
C GLN A 224 -7.11 23.50 17.50
N PHE A 225 -6.58 22.60 16.67
CA PHE A 225 -5.69 22.93 15.55
C PHE A 225 -6.37 22.89 14.16
N GLN A 226 -7.69 22.73 14.11
CA GLN A 226 -8.43 22.50 12.85
C GLN A 226 -8.17 23.54 11.77
N HIS A 227 -7.95 24.81 12.13
CA HIS A 227 -7.67 25.87 11.16
C HIS A 227 -6.28 25.72 10.52
N THR A 228 -5.29 25.26 11.29
CA THR A 228 -3.94 24.96 10.80
C THR A 228 -3.98 23.77 9.85
N TYR A 229 -4.64 22.68 10.26
CA TYR A 229 -4.83 21.50 9.42
C TYR A 229 -5.60 21.81 8.13
N ALA A 230 -6.65 22.64 8.21
CA ALA A 230 -7.38 23.09 7.02
C ALA A 230 -6.46 23.84 6.07
N LYS A 231 -5.59 24.71 6.59
CA LYS A 231 -4.67 25.51 5.78
C LYS A 231 -3.60 24.64 5.09
N THR A 232 -3.02 23.68 5.80
CA THR A 232 -2.03 22.75 5.23
C THR A 232 -2.69 21.87 4.16
N LEU A 233 -3.85 21.28 4.45
CA LEU A 233 -4.57 20.44 3.49
C LEU A 233 -5.03 21.24 2.26
N GLN A 234 -5.60 22.43 2.46
CA GLN A 234 -5.98 23.34 1.36
C GLN A 234 -4.79 23.64 0.44
N THR A 235 -3.62 23.90 1.03
CA THR A 235 -2.41 24.21 0.27
C THR A 235 -1.97 23.01 -0.56
N ASN A 236 -2.01 21.81 0.01
CA ASN A 236 -1.69 20.57 -0.70
C ASN A 236 -2.63 20.33 -1.90
N VAL A 237 -3.95 20.40 -1.68
CA VAL A 237 -4.96 20.25 -2.75
C VAL A 237 -4.74 21.28 -3.87
N LYS A 238 -4.47 22.53 -3.51
CA LYS A 238 -4.25 23.62 -4.46
C LYS A 238 -2.99 23.40 -5.31
N VAL A 239 -1.94 22.85 -4.73
CA VAL A 239 -0.72 22.45 -5.44
C VAL A 239 -1.02 21.34 -6.44
N GLN A 240 -1.80 20.32 -6.06
CA GLN A 240 -2.16 19.22 -6.94
C GLN A 240 -3.03 19.67 -8.12
N ASN A 241 -4.05 20.49 -7.86
CA ASN A 241 -4.86 21.12 -8.90
C ASN A 241 -4.03 22.04 -9.82
N TYR A 242 -3.09 22.81 -9.27
CA TYR A 242 -2.18 23.63 -10.06
C TYR A 242 -1.29 22.78 -10.98
N ARG A 243 -0.64 21.74 -10.43
CA ARG A 243 0.22 20.82 -11.19
C ARG A 243 -0.53 20.13 -12.32
N ALA A 244 -1.75 19.67 -12.07
CA ALA A 244 -2.60 19.07 -13.08
C ALA A 244 -2.92 20.07 -14.20
N LYS A 245 -3.33 21.29 -13.83
CA LYS A 245 -3.66 22.35 -14.79
C LYS A 245 -2.49 22.72 -15.70
N VAL A 246 -1.31 22.98 -15.13
CA VAL A 246 -0.14 23.41 -15.93
C VAL A 246 0.37 22.29 -16.85
N ARG A 247 0.16 21.02 -16.46
CA ARG A 247 0.45 19.83 -17.29
C ARG A 247 -0.71 19.42 -18.20
N ASN A 248 -1.66 20.31 -18.46
CA ASN A 248 -2.78 20.08 -19.37
C ASN A 248 -3.72 18.90 -19.00
N TYR A 249 -3.75 18.49 -17.73
CA TYR A 249 -4.77 17.56 -17.24
C TYR A 249 -6.08 18.28 -16.94
N LYS A 250 -7.18 17.52 -17.01
CA LYS A 250 -8.54 18.02 -16.75
C LYS A 250 -8.83 18.28 -15.27
N SER A 251 -8.18 17.53 -14.39
CA SER A 251 -8.34 17.56 -12.94
C SER A 251 -7.11 16.94 -12.26
N ALA A 252 -6.93 17.16 -10.96
CA ALA A 252 -5.93 16.43 -10.16
C ALA A 252 -6.13 14.91 -10.23
N ARG A 253 -7.40 14.45 -10.23
CA ARG A 253 -7.75 13.03 -10.38
C ARG A 253 -7.26 12.46 -11.71
N HIS A 254 -7.53 13.16 -12.83
CA HIS A 254 -7.07 12.73 -14.14
C HIS A 254 -5.53 12.61 -14.17
N ALA A 255 -4.81 13.58 -13.61
CA ALA A 255 -3.34 13.52 -13.54
C ALA A 255 -2.83 12.35 -12.70
N ALA A 256 -3.43 12.11 -11.53
CA ALA A 256 -3.01 11.05 -10.61
C ALA A 256 -3.26 9.65 -11.17
N LEU A 257 -4.43 9.43 -11.79
CA LEU A 257 -4.80 8.13 -12.35
C LEU A 257 -4.08 7.84 -13.68
N ALA A 258 -3.85 8.86 -14.51
CA ALA A 258 -3.10 8.72 -15.76
C ALA A 258 -1.65 8.24 -15.52
N ALA A 259 -1.03 8.63 -14.40
CA ALA A 259 0.31 8.15 -14.03
C ALA A 259 0.39 6.61 -13.88
N ASN A 260 -0.74 5.96 -13.65
CA ASN A 260 -0.85 4.50 -13.56
C ASN A 260 -1.68 3.89 -14.71
N PHE A 261 -1.98 4.66 -15.76
CA PHE A 261 -2.77 4.20 -16.91
C PHE A 261 -4.17 3.71 -16.52
N VAL A 262 -4.75 4.33 -15.48
CA VAL A 262 -6.09 4.01 -14.97
C VAL A 262 -7.08 5.06 -15.49
N PRO A 263 -8.22 4.70 -16.09
CA PRO A 263 -9.26 5.65 -16.44
C PRO A 263 -10.07 6.05 -15.21
N GLU A 264 -10.58 7.30 -15.18
CA GLU A 264 -11.37 7.82 -14.07
C GLU A 264 -12.64 6.99 -13.77
N SER A 265 -13.14 6.22 -14.76
CA SER A 265 -14.28 5.32 -14.58
C SER A 265 -14.05 4.22 -13.54
N VAL A 266 -12.81 3.78 -13.31
CA VAL A 266 -12.51 2.80 -12.24
C VAL A 266 -12.83 3.39 -10.87
N TYR A 267 -12.50 4.67 -10.67
CA TYR A 267 -12.80 5.39 -9.44
C TYR A 267 -14.31 5.62 -9.29
N ASP A 268 -14.97 6.05 -10.36
CA ASP A 268 -16.41 6.32 -10.36
C ASP A 268 -17.22 5.03 -10.09
N ASN A 269 -16.82 3.91 -10.69
CA ASN A 269 -17.43 2.59 -10.46
C ASN A 269 -17.26 2.12 -9.00
N LEU A 270 -16.07 2.30 -8.41
CA LEU A 270 -15.83 1.99 -6.99
C LEU A 270 -16.82 2.74 -6.10
N VAL A 271 -16.87 4.05 -6.25
CA VAL A 271 -17.74 4.93 -5.45
C VAL A 271 -19.21 4.55 -5.62
N ALA A 272 -19.65 4.33 -6.86
CA ALA A 272 -21.03 3.92 -7.15
C ALA A 272 -21.38 2.57 -6.50
N ALA A 273 -20.50 1.58 -6.62
CA ALA A 273 -20.71 0.25 -6.05
C ALA A 273 -20.74 0.29 -4.51
N VAL A 274 -19.83 1.03 -3.87
CA VAL A 274 -19.80 1.16 -2.40
C VAL A 274 -21.06 1.86 -1.89
N ARG A 275 -21.47 2.97 -2.51
CA ARG A 275 -22.70 3.69 -2.11
C ARG A 275 -23.94 2.82 -2.24
N LYS A 276 -24.03 2.01 -3.30
CA LYS A 276 -25.11 1.03 -3.50
C LYS A 276 -25.18 -0.02 -2.36
N HIS A 277 -24.04 -0.39 -1.78
CA HIS A 277 -23.94 -1.45 -0.75
C HIS A 277 -23.76 -0.93 0.68
N LEU A 278 -23.86 0.39 0.93
CA LEU A 278 -23.87 0.94 2.30
C LEU A 278 -24.88 0.26 3.25
N PRO A 279 -26.05 -0.23 2.80
CA PRO A 279 -26.94 -1.01 3.68
C PRO A 279 -26.26 -2.23 4.33
N LEU A 280 -25.26 -2.84 3.70
CA LEU A 280 -24.49 -3.95 4.31
C LEU A 280 -23.62 -3.47 5.48
N LEU A 281 -23.00 -2.29 5.34
CA LEU A 281 -22.27 -1.66 6.44
C LEU A 281 -23.22 -1.30 7.59
N HIS A 282 -24.38 -0.72 7.29
CA HIS A 282 -25.39 -0.39 8.30
C HIS A 282 -25.86 -1.63 9.06
N ARG A 283 -26.15 -2.74 8.35
CA ARG A 283 -26.50 -4.03 8.97
C ARG A 283 -25.39 -4.53 9.91
N TYR A 284 -24.14 -4.48 9.46
CA TYR A 284 -23.00 -4.92 10.30
C TYR A 284 -22.85 -4.08 11.57
N LEU A 285 -23.01 -2.76 11.48
CA LEU A 285 -22.95 -1.86 12.63
C LEU A 285 -24.12 -2.05 13.60
N GLU A 286 -25.33 -2.31 13.08
CA GLU A 286 -26.50 -2.66 13.92
C GLU A 286 -26.25 -3.97 14.68
N LEU A 287 -25.70 -4.99 14.02
CA LEU A 287 -25.34 -6.25 14.66
C LEU A 287 -24.27 -6.06 15.74
N ARG A 288 -23.23 -5.27 15.45
CA ARG A 288 -22.19 -4.89 16.43
C ARG A 288 -22.80 -4.22 17.66
N SER A 289 -23.75 -3.30 17.46
CA SER A 289 -24.50 -2.64 18.54
C SER A 289 -25.22 -3.66 19.45
N LYS A 290 -25.88 -4.66 18.85
CA LYS A 290 -26.56 -5.74 19.59
C LYS A 290 -25.58 -6.61 20.37
N ILE A 291 -24.50 -7.07 19.73
CA ILE A 291 -23.46 -7.91 20.36
C ILE A 291 -22.83 -7.21 21.58
N LEU A 292 -22.60 -5.90 21.47
CA LEU A 292 -22.02 -5.11 22.56
C LEU A 292 -23.04 -4.74 23.65
N GLY A 293 -24.34 -4.96 23.42
CA GLY A 293 -25.42 -4.53 24.31
C GLY A 293 -25.54 -3.00 24.43
N ILE A 294 -25.18 -2.26 23.37
CA ILE A 294 -25.14 -0.79 23.34
C ILE A 294 -26.21 -0.29 22.38
N SER A 295 -27.26 0.38 22.87
CA SER A 295 -28.33 0.93 22.03
C SER A 295 -27.97 2.25 21.34
N ASP A 296 -26.92 2.94 21.80
CA ASP A 296 -26.45 4.23 21.29
C ASP A 296 -25.03 4.12 20.72
N LEU A 297 -24.82 3.24 19.74
CA LEU A 297 -23.49 2.98 19.15
C LEU A 297 -22.84 4.30 18.69
N LYS A 298 -21.63 4.57 19.18
CA LYS A 298 -20.84 5.74 18.78
C LYS A 298 -19.63 5.32 17.95
N MET A 299 -19.00 6.29 17.28
CA MET A 299 -17.78 6.04 16.50
C MET A 299 -16.66 5.42 17.34
N TYR A 300 -16.59 5.71 18.64
CA TYR A 300 -15.64 5.08 19.55
C TYR A 300 -15.98 3.64 19.99
N ASP A 301 -17.07 3.07 19.49
CA ASP A 301 -17.46 1.67 19.72
C ASP A 301 -17.18 0.76 18.51
N VAL A 302 -16.77 1.35 17.37
CA VAL A 302 -16.57 0.64 16.08
C VAL A 302 -15.32 -0.24 16.05
N TYR A 303 -14.35 -0.03 16.93
CA TYR A 303 -13.05 -0.71 16.90
C TYR A 303 -12.84 -1.70 18.04
N THR A 304 -13.70 -1.73 19.06
CA THR A 304 -13.54 -2.71 20.15
C THR A 304 -13.73 -4.13 19.60
N PRO A 305 -12.86 -5.10 19.91
CA PRO A 305 -12.99 -6.46 19.40
C PRO A 305 -14.30 -7.08 19.87
N LEU A 306 -15.03 -7.76 18.98
CA LEU A 306 -16.25 -8.48 19.37
C LEU A 306 -15.96 -9.87 19.96
N SER A 307 -14.86 -10.49 19.53
CA SER A 307 -14.42 -11.78 20.07
C SER A 307 -13.60 -11.62 21.35
N SER A 308 -13.64 -12.67 22.19
CA SER A 308 -12.73 -12.88 23.33
C SER A 308 -11.90 -14.15 23.18
N VAL A 309 -11.97 -14.83 22.03
CA VAL A 309 -11.20 -16.03 21.76
C VAL A 309 -9.75 -15.66 21.47
N GLU A 310 -8.83 -16.20 22.26
CA GLU A 310 -7.41 -16.17 21.93
C GLU A 310 -7.11 -17.26 20.90
N TYR A 311 -7.10 -16.87 19.63
CA TYR A 311 -6.68 -17.73 18.53
C TYR A 311 -5.25 -17.36 18.14
N SER A 312 -4.28 -18.14 18.61
CA SER A 312 -2.85 -17.87 18.46
C SER A 312 -2.12 -19.00 17.76
N PHE A 313 -1.02 -18.63 17.10
CA PHE A 313 -0.11 -19.55 16.41
C PHE A 313 1.30 -19.18 16.83
N THR A 314 2.10 -20.18 17.23
CA THR A 314 3.55 -19.99 17.25
C THR A 314 4.06 -19.75 15.83
N TYR A 315 5.21 -19.10 15.69
CA TYR A 315 5.81 -18.89 14.35
C TYR A 315 5.92 -20.18 13.53
N GLN A 316 6.29 -21.30 14.16
CA GLN A 316 6.42 -22.59 13.47
C GLN A 316 5.07 -23.17 13.04
N GLU A 317 4.02 -23.01 13.85
CA GLU A 317 2.66 -23.41 13.48
C GLU A 317 2.13 -22.51 12.35
N ALA A 318 2.46 -21.23 12.37
CA ALA A 318 2.07 -20.28 11.34
C ALA A 318 2.71 -20.57 9.99
N LEU A 319 4.01 -20.91 9.94
CA LEU A 319 4.67 -21.36 8.69
C LEU A 319 3.96 -22.58 8.10
N LYS A 320 3.65 -23.58 8.94
CA LYS A 320 2.93 -24.79 8.49
C LYS A 320 1.52 -24.47 8.00
N LYS A 321 0.79 -23.59 8.71
CA LYS A 321 -0.55 -23.16 8.32
C LYS A 321 -0.52 -22.37 7.00
N ALA A 322 0.46 -21.49 6.81
CA ALA A 322 0.66 -20.76 5.55
C ALA A 322 0.96 -21.71 4.38
N GLU A 323 1.85 -22.69 4.56
CA GLU A 323 2.13 -23.71 3.52
C GLU A 323 0.89 -24.53 3.14
N ASP A 324 0.14 -25.02 4.13
CA ASP A 324 -1.10 -25.78 3.93
C ASP A 324 -2.17 -24.94 3.22
N THR A 325 -2.31 -23.68 3.62
CA THR A 325 -3.24 -22.72 3.01
C THR A 325 -2.91 -22.45 1.55
N LEU A 326 -1.64 -22.14 1.26
CA LEU A 326 -1.20 -21.70 -0.06
C LEU A 326 -0.98 -22.86 -1.04
N ALA A 327 -1.07 -24.11 -0.58
CA ALA A 327 -1.00 -25.29 -1.43
C ALA A 327 -2.09 -25.32 -2.53
N VAL A 328 -3.21 -24.60 -2.34
CA VAL A 328 -4.28 -24.47 -3.35
C VAL A 328 -3.78 -23.83 -4.66
N LEU A 329 -2.68 -23.05 -4.61
CA LEU A 329 -2.06 -22.40 -5.78
C LEU A 329 -1.14 -23.35 -6.57
N GLY A 330 -0.98 -24.60 -6.13
CA GLY A 330 -0.23 -25.64 -6.83
C GLY A 330 1.23 -25.79 -6.37
N GLU A 331 1.85 -26.88 -6.81
CA GLU A 331 3.17 -27.32 -6.34
C GLU A 331 4.30 -26.32 -6.63
N ASP A 332 4.28 -25.63 -7.78
CA ASP A 332 5.30 -24.63 -8.11
C ASP A 332 5.27 -23.47 -7.10
N TYR A 333 4.09 -22.90 -6.83
CA TYR A 333 3.90 -21.83 -5.85
C TYR A 333 4.32 -22.30 -4.45
N LEU A 334 3.85 -23.47 -4.03
CA LEU A 334 4.19 -24.03 -2.71
C LEU A 334 5.69 -24.29 -2.56
N SER A 335 6.38 -24.74 -3.61
CA SER A 335 7.83 -24.98 -3.56
C SER A 335 8.61 -23.69 -3.29
N ARG A 336 8.15 -22.56 -3.84
CA ARG A 336 8.76 -21.23 -3.64
C ARG A 336 8.50 -20.70 -2.24
N VAL A 337 7.28 -20.90 -1.71
CA VAL A 337 6.94 -20.56 -0.32
C VAL A 337 7.84 -21.34 0.65
N LYS A 338 7.96 -22.66 0.48
CA LYS A 338 8.83 -23.51 1.29
C LYS A 338 10.29 -23.06 1.22
N ARG A 339 10.75 -22.66 0.04
CA ARG A 339 12.09 -22.12 -0.16
C ARG A 339 12.27 -20.83 0.65
N ALA A 340 11.33 -19.88 0.57
CA ALA A 340 11.39 -18.64 1.36
C ALA A 340 11.45 -18.90 2.88
N PHE A 341 10.67 -19.86 3.36
CA PHE A 341 10.61 -20.20 4.79
C PHE A 341 11.84 -20.98 5.29
N SER A 342 12.51 -21.74 4.41
CA SER A 342 13.64 -22.59 4.77
C SER A 342 15.01 -21.97 4.50
N GLU A 343 15.11 -21.05 3.53
CA GLU A 343 16.36 -20.41 3.09
C GLU A 343 16.59 -19.03 3.73
N ARG A 344 16.01 -18.77 4.91
CA ARG A 344 16.18 -17.51 5.66
C ARG A 344 15.84 -16.26 4.83
N TRP A 345 14.68 -16.23 4.20
CA TRP A 345 14.18 -14.99 3.58
C TRP A 345 13.55 -14.05 4.61
N ILE A 346 13.22 -14.55 5.81
CA ILE A 346 12.43 -13.84 6.81
C ILE A 346 13.32 -13.40 7.99
N ASP A 347 13.23 -12.13 8.39
CA ASP A 347 13.75 -11.62 9.66
C ASP A 347 12.61 -11.50 10.69
N VAL A 348 12.55 -12.42 11.65
CA VAL A 348 11.29 -12.84 12.28
C VAL A 348 10.86 -11.98 13.47
N TYR A 349 11.71 -11.88 14.50
CA TYR A 349 11.31 -11.35 15.80
C TYR A 349 11.65 -9.86 15.95
N GLU A 350 10.92 -9.19 16.85
CA GLU A 350 11.25 -7.84 17.30
C GLU A 350 12.59 -7.85 18.05
N ASN A 351 13.46 -6.87 17.75
CA ASN A 351 14.62 -6.53 18.56
C ASN A 351 14.67 -5.02 18.76
N GLN A 352 15.40 -4.57 19.78
CA GLN A 352 15.57 -3.14 20.02
C GLN A 352 16.25 -2.50 18.80
N GLY A 353 15.69 -1.39 18.32
CA GLY A 353 16.20 -0.67 17.15
C GLY A 353 15.77 -1.25 15.80
N LYS A 354 15.06 -2.39 15.74
CA LYS A 354 14.52 -2.90 14.48
C LYS A 354 13.44 -1.96 13.93
N ARG A 355 13.35 -1.85 12.60
CA ARG A 355 12.22 -1.18 11.95
C ARG A 355 10.90 -1.84 12.34
N SER A 356 9.89 -1.03 12.64
CA SER A 356 8.54 -1.49 12.99
C SER A 356 7.74 -1.94 11.77
N GLY A 357 6.62 -2.64 12.02
CA GLY A 357 5.71 -3.12 10.99
C GLY A 357 6.19 -4.42 10.34
N ALA A 358 5.77 -4.65 9.10
CA ALA A 358 6.24 -5.74 8.26
C ALA A 358 6.38 -5.24 6.81
N TYR A 359 7.20 -5.93 6.01
CA TYR A 359 7.28 -5.69 4.57
C TYR A 359 7.94 -6.86 3.83
N SER A 360 7.69 -6.92 2.52
CA SER A 360 8.46 -7.66 1.53
C SER A 360 9.39 -6.73 0.76
N GLY A 361 10.65 -7.13 0.58
CA GLY A 361 11.71 -6.33 -0.03
C GLY A 361 12.56 -7.14 -1.01
N GLY A 362 13.74 -6.61 -1.35
CA GLY A 362 14.60 -7.18 -2.38
C GLY A 362 14.59 -6.38 -3.68
N SER A 363 15.51 -6.70 -4.59
CA SER A 363 15.56 -6.17 -5.96
C SER A 363 15.54 -7.30 -6.98
N TYR A 364 15.64 -6.96 -8.27
CA TYR A 364 15.59 -7.92 -9.37
C TYR A 364 16.58 -9.08 -9.24
N ASP A 365 17.78 -8.83 -8.69
CA ASP A 365 18.86 -9.82 -8.53
C ASP A 365 18.92 -10.49 -7.16
N THR A 366 17.90 -10.33 -6.33
CA THR A 366 17.88 -10.87 -4.97
C THR A 366 16.64 -11.72 -4.72
N ASN A 367 16.71 -12.51 -3.66
CA ASN A 367 15.52 -13.11 -3.07
C ASN A 367 14.52 -12.00 -2.66
N ALA A 368 13.23 -12.36 -2.57
CA ALA A 368 12.18 -11.47 -2.08
C ALA A 368 12.04 -11.64 -0.56
N PHE A 369 12.89 -10.92 0.18
CA PHE A 369 13.00 -11.04 1.63
C PHE A 369 11.79 -10.45 2.35
N MET A 370 11.55 -10.87 3.59
CA MET A 370 10.49 -10.35 4.46
C MET A 370 11.06 -9.89 5.80
N LEU A 371 10.58 -8.76 6.29
CA LEU A 371 10.78 -8.32 7.67
C LEU A 371 9.47 -8.46 8.43
N LEU A 372 9.49 -9.15 9.56
CA LEU A 372 8.34 -9.29 10.47
C LEU A 372 8.70 -8.73 11.85
N ASN A 373 7.68 -8.42 12.65
CA ASN A 373 7.81 -8.18 14.09
C ASN A 373 6.89 -9.16 14.83
N TRP A 374 7.28 -10.43 14.80
CA TRP A 374 6.40 -11.55 15.14
C TRP A 374 5.91 -11.55 16.60
N GLN A 375 4.62 -11.78 16.76
CA GLN A 375 3.98 -12.18 18.01
C GLN A 375 3.03 -13.35 17.76
N ASP A 376 2.84 -14.22 18.76
CA ASP A 376 2.03 -15.43 18.61
C ASP A 376 0.52 -15.11 18.64
N ASN A 377 -0.03 -14.60 17.53
CA ASN A 377 -1.45 -14.27 17.38
C ASN A 377 -1.93 -14.43 15.92
N LEU A 378 -3.26 -14.43 15.73
CA LEU A 378 -3.89 -14.54 14.41
C LEU A 378 -3.44 -13.43 13.45
N ASP A 379 -3.35 -12.19 13.92
CA ASP A 379 -2.98 -11.05 13.07
C ASP A 379 -1.58 -11.23 12.46
N ASN A 380 -0.63 -11.78 13.21
CA ASN A 380 0.72 -12.07 12.70
C ASN A 380 0.73 -13.23 11.69
N LEU A 381 -0.17 -14.20 11.81
CA LEU A 381 -0.37 -15.21 10.75
C LEU A 381 -0.86 -14.56 9.45
N PHE A 382 -1.82 -13.64 9.53
CA PHE A 382 -2.26 -12.86 8.36
C PHE A 382 -1.10 -12.04 7.79
N THR A 383 -0.31 -11.35 8.62
CA THR A 383 0.88 -10.61 8.18
C THR A 383 1.89 -11.50 7.46
N LEU A 384 2.21 -12.69 7.99
CA LEU A 384 3.11 -13.62 7.31
C LEU A 384 2.58 -14.04 5.93
N VAL A 385 1.28 -14.35 5.84
CA VAL A 385 0.63 -14.75 4.59
C VAL A 385 0.54 -13.59 3.59
N HIS A 386 0.32 -12.37 4.08
CA HIS A 386 0.35 -11.11 3.33
C HIS A 386 1.72 -10.88 2.69
N GLU A 387 2.79 -10.85 3.50
CA GLU A 387 4.15 -10.62 3.01
C GLU A 387 4.66 -11.75 2.12
N THR A 388 4.18 -12.98 2.34
CA THR A 388 4.43 -14.10 1.42
C THR A 388 3.83 -13.82 0.05
N GLY A 389 2.65 -13.20 -0.03
CA GLY A 389 2.02 -12.82 -1.30
C GLY A 389 2.82 -11.82 -2.10
N HIS A 390 3.30 -10.74 -1.46
CA HIS A 390 4.22 -9.80 -2.11
C HIS A 390 5.52 -10.49 -2.55
N SER A 391 6.10 -11.34 -1.70
CA SER A 391 7.36 -12.01 -1.98
C SER A 391 7.26 -12.98 -3.16
N MET A 392 6.13 -13.71 -3.26
CA MET A 392 5.86 -14.59 -4.39
C MET A 392 5.58 -13.79 -5.67
N HIS A 393 4.80 -12.71 -5.61
CA HIS A 393 4.59 -11.83 -6.75
C HIS A 393 5.92 -11.30 -7.31
N SER A 394 6.78 -10.78 -6.42
CA SER A 394 8.14 -10.34 -6.76
C SER A 394 8.98 -11.45 -7.38
N SER A 395 8.99 -12.64 -6.77
CA SER A 395 9.79 -13.77 -7.27
C SER A 395 9.32 -14.24 -8.65
N TYR A 396 8.01 -14.39 -8.88
CA TYR A 396 7.48 -14.75 -10.20
C TYR A 396 7.79 -13.68 -11.25
N THR A 397 7.60 -12.40 -10.92
CA THR A 397 7.90 -11.30 -11.84
C THR A 397 9.37 -11.29 -12.23
N ARG A 398 10.29 -11.29 -11.26
CA ARG A 398 11.75 -11.18 -11.50
C ARG A 398 12.32 -12.38 -12.26
N GLU A 399 11.74 -13.57 -12.09
CA GLU A 399 12.20 -14.77 -12.78
C GLU A 399 11.63 -14.93 -14.20
N THR A 400 10.58 -14.19 -14.55
CA THR A 400 9.88 -14.37 -15.85
C THR A 400 9.87 -13.14 -16.74
N GLN A 401 10.16 -11.95 -16.19
CA GLN A 401 10.25 -10.70 -16.93
C GLN A 401 11.70 -10.23 -17.04
N PRO A 402 12.09 -9.53 -18.12
CA PRO A 402 13.36 -8.81 -18.16
C PRO A 402 13.34 -7.66 -17.15
N TYR A 403 14.51 -7.15 -16.75
CA TYR A 403 14.66 -6.09 -15.73
C TYR A 403 13.71 -4.89 -15.93
N VAL A 404 13.58 -4.38 -17.16
CA VAL A 404 12.68 -3.26 -17.50
C VAL A 404 11.20 -3.50 -17.11
N TYR A 405 10.78 -4.77 -17.00
CA TYR A 405 9.45 -5.19 -16.58
C TYR A 405 9.47 -6.03 -15.28
N GLY A 406 10.62 -6.13 -14.62
CA GLY A 406 10.91 -6.97 -13.46
C GLY A 406 10.37 -6.46 -12.12
N ASP A 407 9.42 -5.54 -12.18
CA ASP A 407 8.66 -4.96 -11.08
C ASP A 407 7.18 -4.89 -11.48
N TYR A 408 6.25 -4.56 -10.58
CA TYR A 408 4.81 -4.44 -10.86
C TYR A 408 4.27 -3.05 -10.53
N SER A 409 3.14 -2.67 -11.13
CA SER A 409 2.51 -1.38 -10.84
C SER A 409 2.07 -1.32 -9.37
N ILE A 410 2.26 -0.16 -8.71
CA ILE A 410 1.76 0.07 -7.36
C ILE A 410 0.24 -0.16 -7.25
N PHE A 411 -0.50 0.12 -8.33
CA PHE A 411 -1.94 -0.14 -8.41
C PHE A 411 -2.29 -1.63 -8.24
N LEU A 412 -1.36 -2.53 -8.57
CA LEU A 412 -1.54 -3.98 -8.47
C LEU A 412 -0.85 -4.59 -7.23
N ALA A 413 -0.08 -3.82 -6.47
CA ALA A 413 0.84 -4.36 -5.46
C ALA A 413 0.12 -5.12 -4.34
N GLU A 414 -0.99 -4.58 -3.84
CA GLU A 414 -1.77 -5.14 -2.72
C GLU A 414 -2.65 -6.33 -3.11
N ILE A 415 -2.81 -6.61 -4.41
CA ILE A 415 -3.75 -7.65 -4.86
C ILE A 415 -3.23 -9.04 -4.50
N ALA A 416 -1.94 -9.33 -4.70
CA ALA A 416 -1.36 -10.64 -4.42
C ALA A 416 -1.37 -10.97 -2.92
N SER A 417 -0.96 -10.03 -2.07
CA SER A 417 -0.95 -10.18 -0.62
C SER A 417 -2.36 -10.37 -0.05
N THR A 418 -3.30 -9.50 -0.44
CA THR A 418 -4.70 -9.59 -0.02
C THR A 418 -5.39 -10.85 -0.57
N THR A 419 -4.99 -11.36 -1.74
CA THR A 419 -5.54 -12.62 -2.27
C THR A 419 -5.15 -13.78 -1.35
N ASN A 420 -3.90 -13.82 -0.88
CA ASN A 420 -3.46 -14.84 0.06
C ASN A 420 -4.20 -14.76 1.41
N GLU A 421 -4.46 -13.56 1.94
CA GLU A 421 -5.26 -13.39 3.16
C GLU A 421 -6.69 -13.91 3.00
N ASN A 422 -7.31 -13.66 1.84
CA ASN A 422 -8.65 -14.17 1.55
C ASN A 422 -8.66 -15.70 1.43
N ILE A 423 -7.63 -16.30 0.82
CA ILE A 423 -7.45 -17.77 0.79
C ILE A 423 -7.28 -18.33 2.20
N LEU A 424 -6.48 -17.66 3.05
CA LEU A 424 -6.34 -18.03 4.46
C LEU A 424 -7.67 -17.98 5.20
N THR A 425 -8.45 -16.93 4.98
CA THR A 425 -9.77 -16.79 5.61
C THR A 425 -10.68 -17.95 5.21
N GLU A 426 -10.75 -18.30 3.92
CA GLU A 426 -11.54 -19.44 3.44
C GLU A 426 -11.07 -20.76 4.08
N LYS A 427 -9.76 -21.00 4.11
CA LYS A 427 -9.16 -22.20 4.72
C LYS A 427 -9.49 -22.31 6.21
N LEU A 428 -9.36 -21.21 6.96
CA LEU A 428 -9.69 -21.18 8.39
C LEU A 428 -11.20 -21.42 8.63
N LEU A 429 -12.07 -20.85 7.78
CA LEU A 429 -13.52 -21.09 7.86
C LEU A 429 -13.91 -22.51 7.43
N GLU A 430 -13.16 -23.16 6.55
CA GLU A 430 -13.40 -24.56 6.18
C GLU A 430 -13.03 -25.51 7.33
N GLU A 431 -11.94 -25.23 8.04
CA GLU A 431 -11.38 -26.13 9.06
C GLU A 431 -11.93 -25.93 10.46
N VAL A 432 -12.44 -24.74 10.79
CA VAL A 432 -12.88 -24.42 12.14
C VAL A 432 -14.15 -25.19 12.52
N GLU A 433 -14.06 -25.96 13.60
CA GLU A 433 -15.17 -26.81 14.08
C GLU A 433 -16.01 -26.16 15.18
N ASP A 434 -15.47 -25.19 15.91
CA ASP A 434 -16.15 -24.54 17.02
C ASP A 434 -16.70 -23.14 16.66
N ASP A 435 -17.87 -22.83 17.21
CA ASP A 435 -18.59 -21.59 16.92
C ASP A 435 -17.83 -20.33 17.38
N ALA A 436 -17.05 -20.41 18.45
CA ALA A 436 -16.40 -19.23 19.02
C ALA A 436 -15.20 -18.78 18.17
N THR A 437 -14.38 -19.73 17.71
CA THR A 437 -13.28 -19.46 16.78
C THR A 437 -13.83 -19.03 15.42
N ARG A 438 -14.91 -19.68 14.94
CA ARG A 438 -15.58 -19.28 13.70
C ARG A 438 -16.08 -17.83 13.75
N PHE A 439 -16.65 -17.44 14.89
CA PHE A 439 -17.05 -16.06 15.16
C PHE A 439 -15.86 -15.10 15.08
N ALA A 440 -14.71 -15.46 15.66
CA ALA A 440 -13.50 -14.63 15.62
C ALA A 440 -12.99 -14.40 14.19
N ILE A 441 -12.95 -15.46 13.38
CA ILE A 441 -12.51 -15.41 11.98
C ILE A 441 -13.46 -14.55 11.13
N LEU A 442 -14.78 -14.77 11.25
CA LEU A 442 -15.78 -13.98 10.53
C LEU A 442 -15.72 -12.50 10.93
N ASN A 443 -15.60 -12.19 12.22
CA ASN A 443 -15.48 -10.81 12.69
C ASN A 443 -14.21 -10.14 12.14
N ASN A 444 -13.06 -10.84 12.17
CA ASN A 444 -11.80 -10.31 11.64
C ASN A 444 -11.94 -9.92 10.16
N PHE A 445 -12.56 -10.79 9.34
CA PHE A 445 -12.82 -10.47 7.94
C PHE A 445 -13.79 -9.28 7.77
N LEU A 446 -14.92 -9.26 8.49
CA LEU A 446 -15.92 -8.19 8.35
C LEU A 446 -15.36 -6.82 8.79
N ASP A 447 -14.56 -6.78 9.87
CA ASP A 447 -13.85 -5.58 10.31
C ASP A 447 -12.78 -5.13 9.29
N GLY A 448 -12.05 -6.07 8.69
CA GLY A 448 -11.10 -5.82 7.62
C GLY A 448 -11.76 -5.22 6.39
N PHE A 449 -12.85 -5.82 5.90
CA PHE A 449 -13.61 -5.32 4.75
C PHE A 449 -14.17 -3.91 5.02
N ARG A 450 -14.70 -3.66 6.23
CA ARG A 450 -15.12 -2.31 6.66
C ARG A 450 -13.96 -1.31 6.59
N GLY A 451 -12.79 -1.68 7.11
CA GLY A 451 -11.61 -0.82 7.18
C GLY A 451 -10.96 -0.51 5.83
N THR A 452 -11.02 -1.46 4.88
CA THR A 452 -10.26 -1.39 3.62
C THR A 452 -11.14 -1.01 2.41
N VAL A 453 -12.41 -1.44 2.39
CA VAL A 453 -13.32 -1.12 1.28
C VAL A 453 -14.18 0.09 1.62
N PHE A 454 -15.02 0.00 2.66
CA PHE A 454 -15.96 1.09 2.98
C PHE A 454 -15.23 2.36 3.45
N ARG A 455 -14.33 2.26 4.43
CA ARG A 455 -13.64 3.44 4.99
C ARG A 455 -12.69 4.10 3.99
N GLN A 456 -11.92 3.33 3.22
CA GLN A 456 -11.01 3.93 2.23
C GLN A 456 -11.77 4.55 1.06
N THR A 457 -12.93 3.99 0.67
CA THR A 457 -13.79 4.65 -0.32
C THR A 457 -14.42 5.93 0.22
N GLN A 458 -14.80 5.97 1.50
CA GLN A 458 -15.23 7.22 2.15
C GLN A 458 -14.13 8.30 2.07
N PHE A 459 -12.88 7.91 2.31
CA PHE A 459 -11.73 8.81 2.18
C PHE A 459 -11.54 9.26 0.73
N ALA A 460 -11.66 8.34 -0.22
CA ALA A 460 -11.61 8.65 -1.65
C ALA A 460 -12.68 9.69 -2.02
N GLU A 461 -13.94 9.48 -1.64
CA GLU A 461 -15.01 10.46 -1.90
C GLU A 461 -14.74 11.83 -1.27
N PHE A 462 -14.24 11.87 -0.03
CA PHE A 462 -13.84 13.12 0.61
C PHE A 462 -12.71 13.82 -0.15
N GLU A 463 -11.64 13.08 -0.48
CA GLU A 463 -10.50 13.59 -1.25
C GLU A 463 -10.95 14.15 -2.61
N HIS A 464 -11.84 13.45 -3.31
CA HIS A 464 -12.34 13.91 -4.59
C HIS A 464 -13.16 15.21 -4.44
N ALA A 465 -14.03 15.26 -3.44
CA ALA A 465 -14.89 16.42 -3.20
C ALA A 465 -14.08 17.69 -2.86
N ILE A 466 -13.02 17.58 -2.03
CA ILE A 466 -12.19 18.76 -1.69
C ILE A 466 -11.39 19.27 -2.90
N HIS A 467 -10.93 18.37 -3.78
CA HIS A 467 -10.25 18.75 -5.02
C HIS A 467 -11.18 19.47 -5.99
N GLN A 468 -12.41 18.97 -6.15
CA GLN A 468 -13.43 19.61 -6.98
C GLN A 468 -13.82 20.98 -6.43
N ALA A 469 -13.98 21.11 -5.11
CA ALA A 469 -14.30 22.37 -4.46
C ALA A 469 -13.22 23.44 -4.72
N ASP A 470 -11.93 23.13 -4.51
CA ASP A 470 -10.84 24.07 -4.84
C ASP A 470 -10.78 24.38 -6.36
N GLN A 471 -11.00 23.37 -7.22
CA GLN A 471 -11.05 23.57 -8.67
C GLN A 471 -12.18 24.53 -9.09
N ASN A 472 -13.31 24.50 -8.38
CA ASN A 472 -14.46 25.38 -8.59
C ASN A 472 -14.31 26.74 -7.90
N GLY A 473 -13.19 27.01 -7.22
CA GLY A 473 -12.88 28.27 -6.56
C GLY A 473 -13.46 28.40 -5.14
N GLU A 474 -13.94 27.31 -4.55
CA GLU A 474 -14.36 27.28 -3.15
C GLU A 474 -13.15 27.24 -2.21
N VAL A 475 -13.30 27.81 -1.01
CA VAL A 475 -12.23 27.85 0.00
C VAL A 475 -12.45 26.72 0.99
N LEU A 476 -11.46 25.83 1.10
CA LEU A 476 -11.44 24.69 2.02
C LEU A 476 -11.16 25.15 3.47
N THR A 477 -12.11 25.90 4.05
CA THR A 477 -12.08 26.27 5.47
C THR A 477 -12.28 25.03 6.36
N SER A 478 -11.89 25.12 7.63
CA SER A 478 -12.18 24.05 8.60
C SER A 478 -13.66 23.73 8.66
N ASP A 479 -14.55 24.73 8.62
CA ASP A 479 -16.00 24.53 8.67
C ASP A 479 -16.52 23.76 7.45
N PHE A 480 -15.99 24.05 6.26
CA PHE A 480 -16.30 23.29 5.04
C PHE A 480 -15.86 21.83 5.17
N LEU A 481 -14.61 21.61 5.57
CA LEU A 481 -14.02 20.27 5.69
C LEU A 481 -14.73 19.45 6.76
N ASN A 482 -14.98 20.05 7.94
CA ASN A 482 -15.70 19.42 9.04
C ASN A 482 -17.10 18.99 8.61
N LYS A 483 -17.86 19.89 7.98
CA LYS A 483 -19.23 19.60 7.53
C LYS A 483 -19.24 18.49 6.48
N LEU A 484 -18.41 18.62 5.45
CA LEU A 484 -18.31 17.62 4.39
C LEU A 484 -17.97 16.24 4.95
N TYR A 485 -17.01 16.18 5.87
CA TYR A 485 -16.59 14.92 6.48
C TYR A 485 -17.67 14.30 7.37
N ALA A 486 -18.33 15.12 8.20
CA ALA A 486 -19.42 14.68 9.06
C ALA A 486 -20.61 14.16 8.24
N ASP A 487 -20.96 14.85 7.15
CA ASP A 487 -22.03 14.43 6.23
C ASP A 487 -21.69 13.08 5.58
N LEU A 488 -20.47 12.93 5.05
CA LEU A 488 -20.00 11.66 4.47
C LEU A 488 -19.97 10.53 5.50
N ASN A 489 -19.49 10.80 6.72
CA ASN A 489 -19.43 9.77 7.76
C ASN A 489 -20.83 9.29 8.17
N GLN A 490 -21.78 10.20 8.30
CA GLN A 490 -23.18 9.85 8.59
C GLN A 490 -23.78 9.01 7.46
N GLU A 491 -23.56 9.37 6.19
CA GLU A 491 -24.05 8.57 5.07
C GLU A 491 -23.47 7.15 5.07
N TYR A 492 -22.16 7.04 5.29
CA TYR A 492 -21.46 5.75 5.27
C TYR A 492 -21.85 4.86 6.46
N TYR A 493 -21.77 5.39 7.68
CA TYR A 493 -21.96 4.58 8.90
C TYR A 493 -23.41 4.51 9.36
N GLY A 494 -24.31 5.36 8.85
CA GLY A 494 -25.69 5.44 9.34
C GLY A 494 -25.80 5.96 10.78
N LEU A 495 -24.69 6.44 11.35
CA LEU A 495 -24.63 7.04 12.68
C LEU A 495 -24.80 8.55 12.57
N SER A 496 -25.71 9.10 13.36
CA SER A 496 -25.99 10.54 13.38
C SER A 496 -24.73 11.33 13.72
N LYS A 497 -24.42 12.35 12.92
CA LYS A 497 -23.28 13.26 13.16
C LYS A 497 -23.52 14.16 14.38
N GLU A 498 -24.78 14.50 14.68
CA GLU A 498 -25.14 15.24 15.89
C GLU A 498 -24.82 14.43 17.16
N ASP A 499 -24.91 13.10 17.05
CA ASP A 499 -24.60 12.15 18.10
C ASP A 499 -23.10 11.80 18.21
N ASN A 500 -22.31 12.17 17.20
CA ASN A 500 -20.88 11.89 17.08
C ASN A 500 -20.11 13.16 16.65
N PRO A 501 -20.22 14.28 17.38
CA PRO A 501 -19.71 15.57 16.92
C PRO A 501 -18.19 15.57 16.66
N GLU A 502 -17.41 14.77 17.39
CA GLU A 502 -15.96 14.73 17.23
C GLU A 502 -15.51 14.13 15.89
N ILE A 503 -16.34 13.31 15.23
CA ILE A 503 -15.96 12.66 13.97
C ILE A 503 -15.71 13.65 12.82
N GLN A 504 -16.28 14.86 12.93
CA GLN A 504 -16.10 15.90 11.93
C GLN A 504 -14.63 16.33 11.79
N TYR A 505 -13.77 16.07 12.78
CA TYR A 505 -12.35 16.43 12.76
C TYR A 505 -11.44 15.30 12.26
N GLU A 506 -11.98 14.12 11.91
CA GLU A 506 -11.18 12.98 11.48
C GLU A 506 -10.37 13.27 10.22
N TRP A 507 -10.84 14.11 9.29
CA TRP A 507 -10.03 14.49 8.13
C TRP A 507 -8.69 15.13 8.48
N ALA A 508 -8.58 15.80 9.65
CA ALA A 508 -7.38 16.51 10.05
C ALA A 508 -6.22 15.57 10.42
N ARG A 509 -6.53 14.31 10.78
CA ARG A 509 -5.53 13.30 11.20
C ARG A 509 -5.15 12.30 10.12
N ILE A 510 -5.73 12.38 8.92
CA ILE A 510 -5.48 11.40 7.86
C ILE A 510 -4.29 11.85 7.01
N PRO A 511 -3.10 11.22 7.14
CA PRO A 511 -1.92 11.60 6.36
C PRO A 511 -2.12 11.38 4.85
N HIS A 512 -2.94 10.40 4.47
CA HIS A 512 -3.18 10.09 3.06
C HIS A 512 -3.87 11.21 2.27
N PHE A 513 -4.52 12.19 2.92
CA PHE A 513 -5.03 13.36 2.21
C PHE A 513 -3.93 14.35 1.78
N TYR A 514 -2.70 14.14 2.24
CA TYR A 514 -1.51 14.80 1.71
C TYR A 514 -0.88 14.04 0.54
N TYR A 515 -1.40 12.86 0.21
CA TYR A 515 -1.01 12.09 -0.96
C TYR A 515 -1.89 12.54 -2.14
N ASN A 516 -1.87 11.84 -3.27
CA ASN A 516 -2.57 12.27 -4.49
C ASN A 516 -3.39 11.10 -5.09
N TYR A 517 -4.65 10.96 -4.68
CA TYR A 517 -5.58 9.92 -5.14
C TYR A 517 -5.03 8.50 -4.97
N TYR A 518 -4.51 8.20 -3.78
CA TYR A 518 -3.90 6.89 -3.49
C TYR A 518 -4.89 5.91 -2.83
N VAL A 519 -5.72 6.37 -1.91
CA VAL A 519 -6.51 5.51 -1.00
C VAL A 519 -7.54 4.62 -1.69
N TYR A 520 -8.03 5.01 -2.88
CA TYR A 520 -8.99 4.20 -3.64
C TYR A 520 -8.39 2.84 -4.06
N GLN A 521 -7.07 2.77 -4.20
CA GLN A 521 -6.33 1.57 -4.61
C GLN A 521 -6.49 0.45 -3.58
N TYR A 522 -6.59 0.79 -2.28
CA TYR A 522 -6.88 -0.20 -1.24
C TYR A 522 -8.22 -0.90 -1.48
N SER A 523 -9.27 -0.12 -1.77
CA SER A 523 -10.61 -0.67 -1.98
C SER A 523 -10.72 -1.46 -3.30
N THR A 524 -10.16 -0.93 -4.40
CA THR A 524 -10.18 -1.66 -5.67
C THR A 524 -9.30 -2.91 -5.61
N GLY A 525 -8.15 -2.83 -4.96
CA GLY A 525 -7.22 -3.95 -4.76
C GLY A 525 -7.85 -5.05 -3.92
N PHE A 526 -8.47 -4.69 -2.79
CA PHE A 526 -9.16 -5.66 -1.91
C PHE A 526 -10.31 -6.36 -2.63
N ALA A 527 -11.16 -5.63 -3.35
CA ALA A 527 -12.26 -6.23 -4.09
C ALA A 527 -11.77 -7.16 -5.21
N ALA A 528 -10.72 -6.76 -5.94
CA ALA A 528 -10.12 -7.62 -6.96
C ALA A 528 -9.50 -8.88 -6.34
N ALA A 529 -8.81 -8.75 -5.22
CA ALA A 529 -8.23 -9.87 -4.47
C ALA A 529 -9.31 -10.84 -3.94
N SER A 530 -10.43 -10.32 -3.43
CA SER A 530 -11.57 -11.14 -3.00
C SER A 530 -12.16 -11.93 -4.17
N ALA A 531 -12.35 -11.29 -5.33
CA ALA A 531 -12.85 -11.97 -6.53
C ALA A 531 -11.87 -13.03 -7.07
N LEU A 532 -10.55 -12.77 -7.01
CA LEU A 532 -9.53 -13.74 -7.39
C LEU A 532 -9.48 -14.93 -6.43
N ALA A 533 -9.49 -14.67 -5.12
CA ALA A 533 -9.46 -15.72 -4.09
C ALA A 533 -10.66 -16.67 -4.22
N GLU A 534 -11.87 -16.14 -4.44
CA GLU A 534 -13.07 -16.96 -4.69
C GLU A 534 -12.86 -17.93 -5.87
N LYS A 535 -12.30 -17.44 -6.98
CA LYS A 535 -12.01 -18.26 -8.17
C LYS A 535 -10.88 -19.26 -7.93
N ILE A 536 -9.89 -18.93 -7.11
CA ILE A 536 -8.77 -19.83 -6.78
C ILE A 536 -9.26 -21.00 -5.92
N VAL A 537 -10.05 -20.70 -4.89
CA VAL A 537 -10.53 -21.68 -3.90
C VAL A 537 -11.65 -22.55 -4.49
N HIS A 538 -12.62 -21.94 -5.18
CA HIS A 538 -13.83 -22.64 -5.63
C HIS A 538 -13.91 -22.86 -7.16
N GLY A 539 -13.00 -22.26 -7.93
CA GLY A 539 -12.99 -22.35 -9.38
C GLY A 539 -12.14 -23.49 -9.94
N SER A 540 -11.69 -23.30 -11.17
CA SER A 540 -11.00 -24.30 -11.98
C SER A 540 -9.48 -24.18 -11.91
N GLN A 541 -8.77 -25.17 -12.47
CA GLN A 541 -7.32 -25.04 -12.66
C GLN A 541 -6.97 -23.86 -13.57
N GLU A 542 -7.81 -23.54 -14.56
CA GLU A 542 -7.60 -22.39 -15.45
C GLU A 542 -7.62 -21.06 -14.67
N ASP A 543 -8.47 -20.93 -13.65
CA ASP A 543 -8.52 -19.73 -12.81
C ASP A 543 -7.23 -19.55 -12.00
N ARG A 544 -6.66 -20.65 -11.50
CA ARG A 544 -5.38 -20.65 -10.79
C ARG A 544 -4.24 -20.32 -11.73
N ASP A 545 -4.23 -20.92 -12.92
CA ASP A 545 -3.19 -20.66 -13.94
C ASP A 545 -3.19 -19.17 -14.34
N ARG A 546 -4.38 -18.57 -14.53
CA ARG A 546 -4.53 -17.13 -14.80
C ARG A 546 -4.00 -16.25 -13.67
N TYR A 547 -4.20 -16.64 -12.41
CA TYR A 547 -3.61 -15.92 -11.27
C TYR A 547 -2.08 -16.03 -11.26
N ILE A 548 -1.52 -17.21 -11.53
CA ILE A 548 -0.07 -17.39 -11.64
C ILE A 548 0.50 -16.56 -12.80
N ASP A 549 -0.19 -16.49 -13.94
CA ASP A 549 0.22 -15.63 -15.07
C ASP A 549 0.16 -14.13 -14.72
N TYR A 550 -0.78 -13.72 -13.86
CA TYR A 550 -0.78 -12.38 -13.27
C TYR A 550 0.50 -12.10 -12.48
N LEU A 551 0.92 -13.03 -11.59
CA LEU A 551 2.15 -12.86 -10.80
C LEU A 551 3.42 -12.80 -11.66
N LYS A 552 3.39 -13.43 -12.85
CA LYS A 552 4.49 -13.42 -13.83
C LYS A 552 4.48 -12.18 -14.72
N ALA A 553 3.41 -11.41 -14.76
CA ALA A 553 3.27 -10.35 -15.76
C ALA A 553 4.20 -9.16 -15.50
N GLY A 554 4.48 -8.82 -14.24
CA GLY A 554 5.23 -7.62 -13.90
C GLY A 554 4.67 -6.36 -14.58
N LYS A 555 5.57 -5.49 -15.04
CA LYS A 555 5.25 -4.25 -15.77
C LYS A 555 5.22 -4.45 -17.29
N SER A 556 5.05 -5.68 -17.79
CA SER A 556 5.11 -5.98 -19.23
C SER A 556 3.86 -5.56 -20.02
N ASP A 557 2.79 -5.16 -19.33
CA ASP A 557 1.55 -4.67 -19.93
C ASP A 557 0.88 -3.66 -18.97
N TYR A 558 -0.14 -2.96 -19.44
CA TYR A 558 -0.91 -2.02 -18.63
C TYR A 558 -1.66 -2.76 -17.51
N PRO A 559 -1.76 -2.16 -16.31
CA PRO A 559 -2.25 -2.88 -15.12
C PRO A 559 -3.67 -3.45 -15.28
N LEU A 560 -4.55 -2.74 -15.99
CA LEU A 560 -5.91 -3.22 -16.25
C LEU A 560 -5.96 -4.38 -17.26
N ASN A 561 -5.03 -4.44 -18.22
CA ASN A 561 -4.91 -5.58 -19.13
C ASN A 561 -4.41 -6.82 -18.39
N VAL A 562 -3.41 -6.63 -17.51
CA VAL A 562 -2.90 -7.67 -16.63
C VAL A 562 -4.03 -8.26 -15.78
N MET A 563 -4.85 -7.42 -15.14
CA MET A 563 -5.99 -7.87 -14.34
C MET A 563 -7.09 -8.56 -15.18
N ARG A 564 -7.38 -8.04 -16.39
CA ARG A 564 -8.35 -8.67 -17.29
C ARG A 564 -7.92 -10.08 -17.69
N LYS A 565 -6.62 -10.31 -17.93
CA LYS A 565 -6.04 -11.64 -18.19
C LYS A 565 -6.13 -12.55 -16.97
N ALA A 566 -6.02 -12.00 -15.76
CA ALA A 566 -6.27 -12.70 -14.50
C ALA A 566 -7.76 -13.05 -14.28
N GLY A 567 -8.66 -12.55 -15.15
CA GLY A 567 -10.09 -12.79 -15.07
C GLY A 567 -10.87 -11.74 -14.29
N VAL A 568 -10.29 -10.56 -14.02
CA VAL A 568 -10.96 -9.44 -13.34
C VAL A 568 -10.89 -8.20 -14.23
N ASP A 569 -12.03 -7.78 -14.78
CA ASP A 569 -12.11 -6.52 -15.52
C ASP A 569 -12.45 -5.38 -14.55
N MET A 570 -11.42 -4.66 -14.09
CA MET A 570 -11.57 -3.58 -13.11
C MET A 570 -12.23 -2.31 -13.68
N GLU A 571 -12.49 -2.27 -15.00
CA GLU A 571 -13.32 -1.22 -15.61
C GLU A 571 -14.82 -1.52 -15.52
N LYS A 572 -15.21 -2.66 -14.94
CA LYS A 572 -16.60 -3.09 -14.69
C LYS A 572 -16.90 -3.13 -13.20
N GLU A 573 -18.18 -3.04 -12.85
CA GLU A 573 -18.62 -3.17 -11.46
C GLU A 573 -18.68 -4.62 -10.97
N ASP A 574 -18.59 -5.61 -11.86
CA ASP A 574 -18.85 -7.03 -11.53
C ASP A 574 -18.00 -7.52 -10.37
N TYR A 575 -16.68 -7.28 -10.40
CA TYR A 575 -15.77 -7.71 -9.34
C TYR A 575 -16.04 -7.02 -7.98
N LEU A 576 -16.54 -5.78 -8.01
CA LEU A 576 -16.95 -5.06 -6.80
C LEU A 576 -18.21 -5.70 -6.23
N ASN A 577 -19.21 -5.97 -7.07
CA ASN A 577 -20.45 -6.64 -6.67
C ASN A 577 -20.16 -8.06 -6.13
N ASP A 578 -19.21 -8.79 -6.72
CA ASP A 578 -18.79 -10.10 -6.24
C ASP A 578 -18.17 -10.02 -4.84
N ALA A 579 -17.28 -9.04 -4.59
CA ALA A 579 -16.72 -8.81 -3.26
C ALA A 579 -17.80 -8.46 -2.21
N PHE A 580 -18.79 -7.64 -2.57
CA PHE A 580 -19.93 -7.36 -1.69
C PHE A 580 -20.81 -8.58 -1.44
N ALA A 581 -20.96 -9.47 -2.42
CA ALA A 581 -21.68 -10.73 -2.22
C ALA A 581 -20.94 -11.64 -1.22
N VAL A 582 -19.60 -11.70 -1.26
CA VAL A 582 -18.80 -12.41 -0.24
C VAL A 582 -19.03 -11.80 1.15
N PHE A 583 -18.99 -10.47 1.26
CA PHE A 583 -19.28 -9.77 2.52
C PHE A 583 -20.68 -10.11 3.04
N GLU A 584 -21.71 -10.05 2.18
CA GLU A 584 -23.08 -10.35 2.57
C GLU A 584 -23.26 -11.81 3.02
N ARG A 585 -22.67 -12.78 2.32
CA ARG A 585 -22.73 -14.20 2.72
C ARG A 585 -22.12 -14.42 4.11
N ARG A 586 -20.93 -13.86 4.35
CA ARG A 586 -20.23 -13.97 5.64
C ARG A 586 -20.95 -13.19 6.74
N LEU A 587 -21.57 -12.06 6.43
CA LEU A 587 -22.41 -11.32 7.36
C LEU A 587 -23.65 -12.13 7.77
N ASN A 588 -24.34 -12.76 6.81
CA ASN A 588 -25.49 -13.63 7.10
C ASN A 588 -25.10 -14.81 7.99
N GLU A 589 -23.94 -15.42 7.74
CA GLU A 589 -23.40 -16.50 8.58
C GLU A 589 -23.08 -15.99 9.98
N PHE A 590 -22.47 -14.81 10.09
CA PHE A 590 -22.13 -14.17 11.35
C PHE A 590 -23.39 -13.81 12.17
N GLU A 591 -24.44 -13.29 11.53
CA GLU A 591 -25.75 -13.04 12.14
C GLU A 591 -26.35 -14.33 12.73
N ALA A 592 -26.37 -15.42 11.96
CA ALA A 592 -26.87 -16.71 12.43
C ALA A 592 -26.06 -17.27 13.61
N LEU A 593 -24.74 -17.04 13.61
CA LEU A 593 -23.84 -17.47 14.67
C LEU A 593 -24.04 -16.67 15.96
N VAL A 594 -24.28 -15.36 15.84
CA VAL A 594 -24.63 -14.47 16.95
C VAL A 594 -25.91 -14.94 17.64
N GLU A 595 -26.96 -15.27 16.87
CA GLU A 595 -28.22 -15.82 17.39
C GLU A 595 -27.99 -17.17 18.10
N LYS A 596 -27.22 -18.07 17.48
CA LYS A 596 -26.88 -19.39 18.03
C LYS A 596 -26.12 -19.29 19.37
N LEU A 597 -25.20 -18.34 19.47
CA LEU A 597 -24.40 -18.09 20.67
C LEU A 597 -25.14 -17.27 21.74
N GLY A 598 -26.33 -16.73 21.42
CA GLY A 598 -27.10 -15.88 22.33
C GLY A 598 -26.41 -14.55 22.66
N LEU A 599 -25.66 -14.00 21.70
CA LEU A 599 -24.93 -12.74 21.85
C LEU A 599 -25.78 -11.51 21.48
N ALA A 600 -26.91 -11.69 20.79
CA ALA A 600 -27.88 -10.64 20.45
C ALA A 600 -29.32 -11.14 20.59
#